data_AF-A0A935Q5L3-F1
#
_entry.id   AF-A0A935Q5L3-F1
#
_cell.length_a   1.000
_cell.length_b   1.000
_cell.length_c   1.000
_cell.angle_alpha   90.00
_cell.angle_beta   90.00
_cell.angle_gamma   90.00
#
_symmetry.space_group_name_H-M   'P 1'
#
loop_
_entity.id
_entity.type
_entity.pdbx_description
1 polymer ?
#
loop_
_entity_poly.entity_id
_entity_poly.type
_entity_poly.pdbx_seq_one_letter_code
_entity_poly.pdbx_strand_id
1 'polypeptide(L)'
;MTTKEISLKQALNKAYRLIKPKRPEMESIQKNLITLLGQIDEKESEENVKIHLMNFLRDTFYNPTYHVATKGRTDFVVHTGKDAATPAGVLFEVKRPLNTADMVSKTNLNSKAMHELMLYFLRERIEHKNNDIRQVVITNIYEWFIFDASAFERIFHKNTQLVKQYKEWASGQKVSSNTDLSIKKLPNLFRKP
;
A
#
# COMPACT_ATOMS: atom_id res chain seq x y z
N MET A 1 7.32 -6.41 20.86
CA MET A 1 8.35 -5.96 19.89
C MET A 1 8.63 -4.50 20.21
N THR A 2 9.86 -4.11 20.51
CA THR A 2 10.19 -2.69 20.69
C THR A 2 10.55 -2.14 19.31
N THR A 3 9.70 -1.28 18.75
CA THR A 3 10.00 -0.56 17.51
C THR A 3 11.04 0.52 17.82
N LYS A 4 12.12 0.56 17.03
CA LYS A 4 13.09 1.65 17.11
C LYS A 4 12.59 2.79 16.23
N GLU A 5 12.07 3.84 16.84
CA GLU A 5 11.75 5.06 16.13
C GLU A 5 13.05 5.76 15.68
N ILE A 6 13.05 6.22 14.44
CA ILE A 6 14.15 7.01 13.87
C ILE A 6 13.61 8.36 13.45
N SER A 7 14.44 9.39 13.57
CA SER A 7 14.09 10.73 13.08
C SER A 7 13.94 10.76 11.56
N LEU A 8 13.18 11.73 11.04
CA LEU A 8 13.07 11.97 9.59
C LEU A 8 14.45 12.14 8.93
N LYS A 9 15.39 12.80 9.63
CA LYS A 9 16.77 12.99 9.14
C LYS A 9 17.52 11.66 8.98
N GLN A 10 17.23 10.66 9.82
CA GLN A 10 17.80 9.32 9.72
C GLN A 10 17.09 8.47 8.67
N ALA A 11 15.78 8.64 8.51
CA ALA A 11 14.99 7.90 7.53
C ALA A 11 15.28 8.31 6.07
N LEU A 12 15.52 9.60 5.82
CA LEU A 12 15.80 10.11 4.49
C LEU A 12 17.22 9.75 4.03
N ASN A 13 17.34 9.16 2.83
CA ASN A 13 18.62 8.96 2.17
C ASN A 13 19.37 10.30 2.07
N LYS A 14 20.68 10.29 2.35
CA LYS A 14 21.54 11.48 2.33
C LYS A 14 21.41 12.25 1.01
N ALA A 15 21.27 11.54 -0.12
CA ALA A 15 21.12 12.15 -1.45
C ALA A 15 19.87 13.06 -1.54
N TYR A 16 18.73 12.65 -1.01
CA TYR A 16 17.51 13.47 -1.02
C TYR A 16 17.65 14.74 -0.18
N ARG A 17 18.47 14.72 0.89
CA ARG A 17 18.73 15.91 1.72
C ARG A 17 19.57 16.97 1.02
N LEU A 18 20.26 16.61 -0.07
CA LEU A 18 21.03 17.55 -0.88
C LEU A 18 20.18 18.22 -1.97
N ILE A 19 18.99 17.68 -2.26
CA ILE A 19 18.07 18.26 -3.23
C ILE A 19 17.29 19.37 -2.53
N LYS A 20 17.50 20.61 -2.99
CA LYS A 20 16.72 21.75 -2.50
C LYS A 20 15.31 21.70 -3.12
N PRO A 21 14.24 21.65 -2.32
CA PRO A 21 12.88 21.72 -2.84
C PRO A 21 12.68 23.04 -3.59
N LYS A 22 12.09 23.00 -4.78
CA LYS A 22 11.78 24.24 -5.50
C LYS A 22 10.50 24.84 -4.95
N ARG A 23 10.47 26.16 -4.79
CA ARG A 23 9.31 26.87 -4.26
C ARG A 23 8.01 26.57 -5.04
N PRO A 24 7.99 26.55 -6.39
CA PRO A 24 6.77 26.19 -7.13
C PRO A 24 6.29 24.76 -6.86
N GLU A 25 7.21 23.81 -6.65
CA GLU A 25 6.86 22.42 -6.31
C GLU A 25 6.20 22.36 -4.92
N MET A 26 6.75 23.08 -3.94
CA MET A 26 6.18 23.17 -2.58
C MET A 26 4.80 23.82 -2.58
N GLU A 27 4.62 24.91 -3.33
CA GLU A 27 3.34 25.60 -3.46
C GLU A 27 2.29 24.71 -4.15
N SER A 28 2.69 23.93 -5.15
CA SER A 28 1.81 22.96 -5.80
C SER A 28 1.39 21.84 -4.85
N ILE A 29 2.32 21.28 -4.06
CA ILE A 29 2.01 20.27 -3.05
C ILE A 29 1.03 20.83 -2.02
N GLN A 30 1.30 22.04 -1.50
CA GLN A 30 0.44 22.69 -0.53
C GLN A 30 -0.97 22.89 -1.06
N LYS A 31 -1.11 23.44 -2.28
CA LYS A 31 -2.40 23.67 -2.93
C LYS A 31 -3.18 22.35 -3.05
N ASN A 32 -2.56 21.33 -3.63
CA ASN A 32 -3.25 20.06 -3.89
C ASN A 32 -3.58 19.32 -2.58
N LEU A 33 -2.74 19.46 -1.54
CA LEU A 33 -3.01 18.89 -0.22
C LEU A 33 -4.20 19.58 0.45
N ILE A 34 -4.29 20.91 0.37
CA ILE A 34 -5.45 21.66 0.87
C ILE A 34 -6.72 21.21 0.14
N THR A 35 -6.66 21.02 -1.17
CA THR A 35 -7.78 20.48 -1.96
C THR A 35 -8.17 19.09 -1.51
N LEU A 36 -7.22 18.17 -1.35
CA LEU A 36 -7.49 16.82 -0.84
C LEU A 36 -8.22 16.89 0.50
N LEU A 37 -7.64 17.59 1.48
CA LEU A 37 -8.19 17.65 2.84
C LEU A 37 -9.56 18.33 2.89
N GLY A 38 -9.80 19.33 2.03
CA GLY A 38 -11.12 19.98 1.90
C GLY A 38 -12.19 19.10 1.25
N GLN A 39 -11.80 18.02 0.56
CA GLN A 39 -12.71 17.06 -0.07
C GLN A 39 -12.98 15.82 0.79
N ILE A 40 -12.21 15.60 1.86
CA ILE A 40 -12.44 14.46 2.74
C ILE A 40 -13.67 14.71 3.61
N ASP A 41 -14.70 13.89 3.42
CA ASP A 41 -15.79 13.69 4.37
C ASP A 41 -15.61 12.33 5.04
N GLU A 42 -15.50 12.32 6.37
CA GLU A 42 -15.28 11.12 7.17
C GLU A 42 -16.49 10.18 7.20
N LYS A 43 -17.68 10.68 6.85
CA LYS A 43 -18.92 9.90 6.74
C LYS A 43 -19.05 9.20 5.41
N GLU A 44 -18.31 9.66 4.39
CA GLU A 44 -18.37 9.11 3.05
C GLU A 44 -17.73 7.72 2.95
N SER A 45 -17.97 7.10 1.79
CA SER A 45 -17.45 5.76 1.49
C SER A 45 -15.92 5.72 1.36
N GLU A 46 -15.33 4.55 1.57
CA GLU A 46 -13.90 4.30 1.31
C GLU A 46 -13.57 4.54 -0.18
N GLU A 47 -14.50 4.24 -1.08
CA GLU A 47 -14.38 4.53 -2.52
C GLU A 47 -14.24 6.02 -2.81
N ASN A 48 -15.03 6.87 -2.13
CA ASN A 48 -14.92 8.31 -2.28
C ASN A 48 -13.53 8.81 -1.85
N VAL A 49 -13.05 8.36 -0.70
CA VAL A 49 -11.70 8.71 -0.18
C VAL A 49 -10.61 8.29 -1.17
N LYS A 50 -10.72 7.09 -1.76
CA LYS A 50 -9.80 6.58 -2.78
C LYS A 50 -9.72 7.49 -3.99
N ILE A 51 -10.86 7.93 -4.53
CA ILE A 51 -10.90 8.82 -5.69
C ILE A 51 -10.16 10.13 -5.42
N HIS A 52 -10.41 10.76 -4.27
CA HIS A 52 -9.72 12.01 -3.90
C HIS A 52 -8.21 11.79 -3.73
N LEU A 53 -7.80 10.70 -3.08
CA LEU A 53 -6.39 10.38 -2.90
C LEU A 53 -5.68 10.11 -4.24
N MET A 54 -6.31 9.34 -5.13
CA MET A 54 -5.77 9.05 -6.46
C MET A 54 -5.57 10.33 -7.27
N ASN A 55 -6.55 11.24 -7.26
CA ASN A 55 -6.45 12.53 -7.92
C ASN A 55 -5.30 13.37 -7.34
N PHE A 56 -5.21 13.46 -6.01
CA PHE A 56 -4.11 14.16 -5.34
C PHE A 56 -2.74 13.62 -5.76
N LEU A 57 -2.54 12.31 -5.71
CA LEU A 57 -1.27 11.68 -6.06
C LEU A 57 -0.93 11.88 -7.54
N ARG A 58 -1.92 11.70 -8.44
CA ARG A 58 -1.78 11.93 -9.88
C ARG A 58 -1.34 13.37 -10.15
N ASP A 59 -2.09 14.34 -9.64
CA ASP A 59 -1.94 15.75 -10.01
C ASP A 59 -0.73 16.41 -9.32
N THR A 60 -0.22 15.80 -8.24
CA THR A 60 0.91 16.35 -7.49
C THR A 60 2.25 15.73 -7.86
N PHE A 61 2.29 14.41 -8.13
CA PHE A 61 3.57 13.68 -8.20
C PHE A 61 3.76 12.85 -9.46
N TYR A 62 2.70 12.28 -10.03
CA TYR A 62 2.83 11.20 -10.99
C TYR A 62 2.54 11.60 -12.44
N ASN A 63 1.59 12.51 -12.69
CA ASN A 63 1.27 12.98 -14.03
C ASN A 63 2.40 13.87 -14.60
N PRO A 64 2.80 13.72 -15.89
CA PRO A 64 2.35 12.74 -16.90
C PRO A 64 3.24 11.50 -17.02
N THR A 65 4.16 11.30 -16.08
CA THR A 65 5.21 10.27 -16.19
C THR A 65 4.71 8.88 -15.81
N TYR A 66 3.84 8.80 -14.81
CA TYR A 66 3.34 7.56 -14.23
C TYR A 66 1.81 7.57 -14.17
N HIS A 67 1.21 6.40 -14.41
CA HIS A 67 -0.23 6.24 -14.36
C HIS A 67 -0.69 5.83 -12.96
N VAL A 68 -1.73 6.50 -12.44
CA VAL A 68 -2.40 6.14 -11.19
C VAL A 68 -3.78 5.60 -11.53
N ALA A 69 -4.06 4.34 -11.19
CA ALA A 69 -5.30 3.68 -11.57
C ALA A 69 -5.70 2.56 -10.61
N THR A 70 -6.98 2.24 -10.58
CA THR A 70 -7.49 1.03 -9.94
C THR A 70 -6.96 -0.20 -10.66
N LYS A 71 -6.71 -1.30 -9.93
CA LYS A 71 -6.19 -2.54 -10.53
C LYS A 71 -6.80 -3.77 -9.86
N GLY A 72 -7.76 -4.38 -10.54
CA GLY A 72 -8.42 -5.59 -10.07
C GLY A 72 -9.12 -5.37 -8.73
N ARG A 73 -8.71 -6.12 -7.70
CA ARG A 73 -9.26 -5.99 -6.34
C ARG A 73 -8.43 -5.08 -5.43
N THR A 74 -7.22 -4.70 -5.82
CA THR A 74 -6.44 -3.69 -5.10
C THR A 74 -7.12 -2.35 -5.25
N ASP A 75 -7.10 -1.52 -4.20
CA ASP A 75 -7.71 -0.19 -4.24
C ASP A 75 -7.19 0.63 -5.41
N PHE A 76 -5.89 0.87 -5.46
CA PHE A 76 -5.22 1.39 -6.66
C PHE A 76 -3.72 1.14 -6.63
N VAL A 77 -3.08 1.43 -7.76
CA VAL A 77 -1.62 1.34 -7.93
C VAL A 77 -1.07 2.58 -8.61
N VAL A 78 0.23 2.79 -8.43
CA VAL A 78 1.03 3.64 -9.32
C VAL A 78 1.82 2.71 -10.23
N HIS A 79 1.62 2.85 -11.54
CA HIS A 79 2.32 2.10 -12.55
C HIS A 79 3.75 2.62 -12.76
N THR A 80 4.63 1.76 -13.25
CA THR A 80 6.04 2.09 -13.53
C THR A 80 6.25 2.89 -14.81
N GLY A 81 5.19 3.13 -15.58
CA GLY A 81 5.16 4.03 -16.71
C GLY A 81 3.81 4.74 -16.86
N LYS A 82 3.65 5.43 -18.00
CA LYS A 82 2.51 6.32 -18.30
C LYS A 82 1.19 5.61 -18.61
N ASP A 83 1.20 4.29 -18.73
CA ASP A 83 0.05 3.48 -19.12
C ASP A 83 -0.17 2.31 -18.16
N ALA A 84 -1.42 1.82 -18.14
CA ALA A 84 -1.85 0.72 -17.29
C ALA A 84 -1.26 -0.65 -17.70
N ALA A 85 -0.62 -0.75 -18.87
CA ALA A 85 0.03 -1.97 -19.32
C ALA A 85 1.41 -2.17 -18.67
N THR A 86 2.05 -1.09 -18.21
CA THR A 86 3.28 -1.19 -17.42
C THR A 86 3.02 -1.83 -16.04
N PRO A 87 4.01 -2.54 -15.46
CA PRO A 87 3.86 -3.16 -14.14
C PRO A 87 3.50 -2.15 -13.04
N ALA A 88 2.81 -2.63 -12.00
CA ALA A 88 2.55 -1.83 -10.81
C ALA A 88 3.85 -1.66 -10.00
N GLY A 89 4.21 -0.41 -9.69
CA GLY A 89 5.40 -0.06 -8.91
C GLY A 89 5.10 0.28 -7.46
N VAL A 90 3.89 0.80 -7.16
CA VAL A 90 3.43 1.06 -5.80
C VAL A 90 2.02 0.53 -5.63
N LEU A 91 1.76 -0.23 -4.57
CA LEU A 91 0.43 -0.73 -4.23
C LEU A 91 -0.16 0.08 -3.08
N PHE A 92 -1.44 0.45 -3.18
CA PHE A 92 -2.15 1.18 -2.14
C PHE A 92 -3.31 0.36 -1.58
N GLU A 93 -3.47 0.45 -0.26
CA GLU A 93 -4.65 0.05 0.49
C GLU A 93 -5.12 1.28 1.29
N VAL A 94 -6.36 1.71 1.06
CA VAL A 94 -6.92 2.93 1.62
C VAL A 94 -8.07 2.58 2.54
N LYS A 95 -8.04 3.12 3.76
CA LYS A 95 -9.14 3.01 4.72
C LYS A 95 -9.83 4.33 4.92
N ARG A 96 -11.08 4.27 5.39
CA ARG A 96 -11.77 5.47 5.84
C ARG A 96 -10.99 6.15 6.98
N PRO A 97 -10.95 7.49 7.03
CA PRO A 97 -10.23 8.24 8.06
C PRO A 97 -10.50 7.78 9.50
N LEU A 98 -11.77 7.54 9.84
CA LEU A 98 -12.18 7.11 11.19
C LEU A 98 -12.19 5.59 11.40
N ASN A 99 -11.89 4.77 10.38
CA ASN A 99 -11.89 3.31 10.53
C ASN A 99 -10.59 2.82 11.18
N THR A 100 -10.53 2.87 12.51
CA THR A 100 -9.39 2.39 13.29
C THR A 100 -9.36 0.87 13.45
N ALA A 101 -10.48 0.17 13.26
CA ALA A 101 -10.59 -1.27 13.49
C ALA A 101 -9.84 -2.10 12.43
N ASP A 102 -9.91 -1.66 11.17
CA ASP A 102 -9.25 -2.34 10.05
C ASP A 102 -7.83 -1.82 9.75
N MET A 103 -7.46 -0.68 10.34
CA MET A 103 -6.22 0.04 10.10
C MET A 103 -5.04 -0.55 10.89
N VAL A 104 -3.83 -0.43 10.33
CA VAL A 104 -2.60 -0.74 11.06
C VAL A 104 -2.27 0.38 12.05
N SER A 105 -1.54 0.05 13.11
CA SER A 105 -0.99 1.04 14.04
C SER A 105 0.49 0.79 14.31
N LYS A 106 1.16 1.75 14.96
CA LYS A 106 2.56 1.58 15.38
C LYS A 106 2.80 0.34 16.26
N THR A 107 1.79 -0.11 16.99
CA THR A 107 1.87 -1.24 17.91
C THR A 107 1.18 -2.49 17.39
N ASN A 108 0.34 -2.39 16.36
CA ASN A 108 -0.36 -3.52 15.77
C ASN A 108 -0.39 -3.43 14.23
N LEU A 109 0.47 -4.21 13.57
CA LEU A 109 0.45 -4.37 12.12
C LEU A 109 -0.51 -5.48 11.66
N ASN A 110 -1.03 -6.31 12.56
CA ASN A 110 -1.91 -7.41 12.23
C ASN A 110 -3.36 -6.94 12.12
N SER A 111 -3.63 -6.15 11.08
CA SER A 111 -4.95 -5.60 10.77
C SER A 111 -5.46 -6.13 9.42
N LYS A 112 -6.74 -5.87 9.15
CA LYS A 112 -7.36 -6.22 7.87
C LYS A 112 -6.65 -5.57 6.68
N ALA A 113 -6.30 -4.28 6.78
CA ALA A 113 -5.58 -3.57 5.73
C ALA A 113 -4.21 -4.22 5.40
N MET A 114 -3.48 -4.71 6.42
CA MET A 114 -2.23 -5.44 6.17
C MET A 114 -2.48 -6.76 5.46
N HIS A 115 -3.56 -7.47 5.79
CA HIS A 115 -3.91 -8.74 5.14
C HIS A 115 -4.28 -8.52 3.67
N GLU A 116 -5.08 -7.51 3.38
CA GLU A 116 -5.48 -7.13 2.01
C GLU A 116 -4.25 -6.75 1.19
N LEU A 117 -3.40 -5.87 1.70
CA LEU A 117 -2.19 -5.44 1.00
C LEU A 117 -1.17 -6.58 0.80
N MET A 118 -1.01 -7.48 1.78
CA MET A 118 -0.19 -8.69 1.65
C MET A 118 -0.72 -9.61 0.56
N LEU A 119 -2.04 -9.81 0.50
CA LEU A 119 -2.68 -10.63 -0.53
C LEU A 119 -2.40 -10.07 -1.93
N TYR A 120 -2.51 -8.75 -2.10
CA TYR A 120 -2.24 -8.10 -3.38
C TYR A 120 -0.77 -8.18 -3.77
N PHE A 121 0.14 -7.98 -2.82
CA PHE A 121 1.56 -8.18 -3.06
C PHE A 121 1.88 -9.60 -3.57
N LEU A 122 1.34 -10.64 -2.91
CA LEU A 122 1.55 -12.03 -3.32
C LEU A 122 0.96 -12.31 -4.71
N ARG A 123 -0.21 -11.74 -5.04
CA ARG A 123 -0.82 -11.87 -6.37
C ARG A 123 0.06 -11.28 -7.46
N GLU A 124 0.47 -10.03 -7.31
CA GLU A 124 1.37 -9.37 -8.26
C GLU A 124 2.67 -10.16 -8.42
N ARG A 125 3.26 -10.59 -7.30
CA ARG A 125 4.55 -11.28 -7.28
C ARG A 125 4.51 -12.67 -7.90
N ILE A 126 3.48 -13.47 -7.60
CA ILE A 126 3.39 -14.90 -7.96
C ILE A 126 2.65 -15.10 -9.27
N GLU A 127 1.47 -14.52 -9.43
CA GLU A 127 0.60 -14.75 -10.60
C GLU A 127 1.03 -13.87 -11.77
N HIS A 128 1.25 -12.58 -11.51
CA HIS A 128 1.66 -11.63 -12.54
C HIS A 128 3.18 -11.55 -12.74
N LYS A 129 3.96 -12.28 -11.93
CA LYS A 129 5.44 -12.31 -11.97
C LYS A 129 6.07 -10.91 -11.91
N ASN A 130 5.38 -9.96 -11.27
CA ASN A 130 5.82 -8.58 -11.15
C ASN A 130 6.95 -8.47 -10.13
N ASN A 131 8.14 -8.06 -10.58
CA ASN A 131 9.32 -7.81 -9.74
C ASN A 131 9.59 -6.31 -9.54
N ASP A 132 8.74 -5.44 -10.09
CA ASP A 132 8.96 -3.99 -10.14
C ASP A 132 8.27 -3.23 -9.00
N ILE A 133 7.58 -3.93 -8.10
CA ILE A 133 6.99 -3.34 -6.90
C ILE A 133 8.13 -2.81 -6.02
N ARG A 134 8.09 -1.50 -5.74
CA ARG A 134 9.09 -0.82 -4.90
C ARG A 134 8.56 -0.56 -3.51
N GLN A 135 7.28 -0.22 -3.41
CA GLN A 135 6.65 0.17 -2.16
C GLN A 135 5.22 -0.36 -2.08
N VAL A 136 4.75 -0.59 -0.87
CA VAL A 136 3.35 -0.88 -0.57
C VAL A 136 2.90 0.04 0.56
N VAL A 137 1.70 0.60 0.44
CA VAL A 137 1.23 1.72 1.26
C VAL A 137 -0.13 1.41 1.86
N ILE A 138 -0.29 1.63 3.17
CA ILE A 138 -1.59 1.67 3.85
C ILE A 138 -1.81 3.09 4.35
N THR A 139 -2.98 3.68 4.07
CA THR A 139 -3.32 5.01 4.57
C THR A 139 -4.80 5.19 4.84
N ASN A 140 -5.13 6.05 5.80
CA ASN A 140 -6.47 6.60 6.02
C ASN A 140 -6.48 8.12 5.78
N ILE A 141 -5.62 8.61 4.89
CA ILE A 141 -5.30 10.03 4.60
C ILE A 141 -4.46 10.70 5.69
N TYR A 142 -4.81 10.51 6.95
CA TYR A 142 -4.12 11.17 8.07
C TYR A 142 -2.87 10.42 8.53
N GLU A 143 -2.93 9.10 8.53
CA GLU A 143 -1.83 8.21 8.87
C GLU A 143 -1.34 7.48 7.62
N TRP A 144 -0.02 7.35 7.49
CA TRP A 144 0.64 6.74 6.35
C TRP A 144 1.64 5.70 6.81
N PHE A 145 1.44 4.47 6.37
CA PHE A 145 2.34 3.35 6.61
C PHE A 145 2.92 2.91 5.26
N ILE A 146 4.17 3.27 5.03
CA ILE A 146 4.88 3.02 3.77
C ILE A 146 5.94 1.94 4.05
N PHE A 147 5.85 0.84 3.32
CA PHE A 147 6.77 -0.29 3.45
C PHE A 147 7.57 -0.47 2.17
N ASP A 148 8.87 -0.73 2.31
CA ASP A 148 9.71 -1.17 1.21
C ASP A 148 9.29 -2.58 0.77
N ALA A 149 9.10 -2.80 -0.52
CA ALA A 149 8.67 -4.08 -1.08
C ALA A 149 9.66 -5.22 -0.78
N SER A 150 10.95 -4.92 -0.57
CA SER A 150 11.94 -5.92 -0.14
C SER A 150 11.63 -6.51 1.25
N ALA A 151 10.98 -5.75 2.13
CA ALA A 151 10.50 -6.26 3.40
C ALA A 151 9.37 -7.27 3.19
N PHE A 152 8.42 -6.96 2.31
CA PHE A 152 7.33 -7.87 1.93
C PHE A 152 7.86 -9.13 1.23
N GLU A 153 8.84 -8.99 0.33
CA GLU A 153 9.52 -10.11 -0.32
C GLU A 153 10.15 -11.04 0.73
N ARG A 154 10.91 -10.49 1.68
CA ARG A 154 11.59 -11.26 2.72
C ARG A 154 10.64 -11.95 3.69
N ILE A 155 9.57 -11.28 4.10
CA ILE A 155 8.67 -11.77 5.16
C ILE A 155 7.59 -12.69 4.58
N PHE A 156 7.00 -12.33 3.44
CA PHE A 156 5.84 -13.01 2.87
C PHE A 156 6.21 -13.92 1.71
N HIS A 157 6.86 -13.41 0.66
CA HIS A 157 7.14 -14.22 -0.53
C HIS A 157 8.21 -15.30 -0.28
N LYS A 158 9.23 -15.03 0.54
CA LYS A 158 10.23 -16.05 0.93
C LYS A 158 9.72 -17.04 1.96
N ASN A 159 8.52 -16.84 2.52
CA ASN A 159 7.88 -17.83 3.39
C ASN A 159 7.25 -18.94 2.52
N THR A 160 7.97 -20.05 2.37
CA THR A 160 7.57 -21.17 1.50
C THR A 160 6.23 -21.79 1.91
N GLN A 161 5.93 -21.84 3.20
CA GLN A 161 4.64 -22.34 3.71
C GLN A 161 3.50 -21.41 3.29
N LEU A 162 3.66 -20.09 3.47
CA LEU A 162 2.68 -19.10 3.05
C LEU A 162 2.44 -19.16 1.54
N VAL A 163 3.50 -19.18 0.75
CA VAL A 163 3.40 -19.23 -0.72
C VAL A 163 2.71 -20.51 -1.19
N LYS A 164 2.99 -21.65 -0.55
CA LYS A 164 2.28 -22.91 -0.83
C LYS A 164 0.78 -22.77 -0.56
N GLN A 165 0.40 -22.26 0.62
CA GLN A 165 -0.99 -22.06 1.00
C GLN A 165 -1.71 -21.05 0.09
N TYR A 166 -1.02 -20.00 -0.33
CA TYR A 166 -1.53 -19.04 -1.31
C TYR A 166 -1.84 -19.72 -2.64
N LYS A 167 -0.91 -20.51 -3.19
CA LYS A 167 -1.08 -21.21 -4.46
C LYS A 167 -2.20 -22.26 -4.41
N GLU A 168 -2.32 -23.00 -3.31
CA GLU A 168 -3.43 -23.95 -3.09
C GLU A 168 -4.79 -23.24 -3.06
N TRP A 169 -4.88 -22.07 -2.42
CA TRP A 169 -6.09 -21.26 -2.42
C TRP A 169 -6.40 -20.70 -3.82
N ALA A 170 -5.41 -20.12 -4.50
CA ALA A 170 -5.57 -19.48 -5.81
C ALA A 170 -5.97 -20.48 -6.90
N SER A 171 -5.54 -21.74 -6.79
CA SER A 171 -5.91 -22.83 -7.71
C SER A 171 -7.26 -23.48 -7.41
N GLY A 172 -8.01 -22.97 -6.42
CA GLY A 172 -9.33 -23.51 -6.06
C GLY A 172 -9.29 -24.87 -5.36
N GLN A 173 -8.11 -25.32 -4.89
CA GLN A 173 -7.95 -26.64 -4.24
C GLN A 173 -8.51 -26.70 -2.81
N LYS A 174 -9.10 -25.61 -2.30
CA LYS A 174 -9.85 -25.60 -1.03
C LYS A 174 -11.35 -25.56 -1.29
N VAL A 175 -12.03 -26.66 -0.97
CA VAL A 175 -13.47 -26.94 -1.17
C VAL A 175 -14.40 -26.13 -0.24
N SER A 176 -13.92 -25.09 0.46
CA SER A 176 -14.78 -24.25 1.30
C SER A 176 -15.12 -22.94 0.61
N SER A 177 -16.42 -22.66 0.45
CA SER A 177 -17.07 -21.48 -0.14
C SER A 177 -16.74 -20.11 0.48
N ASN A 178 -15.69 -20.01 1.31
CA ASN A 178 -15.21 -18.74 1.82
C ASN A 178 -14.10 -18.20 0.91
N THR A 179 -14.46 -17.24 0.06
CA THR A 179 -13.58 -16.46 -0.82
C THR A 179 -12.51 -15.68 -0.06
N ASP A 180 -12.65 -15.56 1.26
CA ASP A 180 -11.59 -15.09 2.15
C ASP A 180 -10.53 -16.17 2.30
N LEU A 181 -9.38 -15.95 1.65
CA LEU A 181 -8.10 -16.40 2.19
C LEU A 181 -8.10 -15.91 3.64
N SER A 182 -8.47 -16.77 4.59
CA SER A 182 -8.59 -16.38 5.98
C SER A 182 -7.17 -16.19 6.49
N ILE A 183 -6.50 -15.11 6.10
CA ILE A 183 -5.21 -14.68 6.63
C ILE A 183 -5.34 -14.44 8.14
N LYS A 184 -6.57 -14.18 8.62
CA LYS A 184 -7.00 -14.31 10.03
C LYS A 184 -6.61 -15.65 10.68
N LYS A 185 -6.47 -16.75 9.92
CA LYS A 185 -6.03 -18.09 10.36
C LYS A 185 -4.53 -18.33 10.18
N LEU A 186 -3.73 -17.30 9.87
CA LEU A 186 -2.26 -17.33 9.92
C LEU A 186 -1.72 -16.55 11.13
N PRO A 187 -2.14 -16.87 12.37
CA PRO A 187 -1.72 -16.13 13.57
C PRO A 187 -0.20 -16.16 13.81
N ASN A 188 0.51 -17.05 13.12
CA ASN A 188 1.95 -17.26 13.29
C ASN A 188 2.81 -16.44 12.33
N LEU A 189 2.23 -15.69 11.39
CA LEU A 189 3.03 -14.88 10.46
C LEU A 189 3.60 -13.60 11.09
N PHE A 190 2.96 -13.12 12.15
CA PHE A 190 3.37 -11.92 12.89
C PHE A 190 3.74 -12.20 14.36
N ARG A 191 3.62 -13.45 14.83
CA ARG A 191 4.19 -13.88 16.10
C ARG A 191 5.65 -14.28 15.87
N LYS A 192 6.57 -13.58 16.54
CA LYS A 192 8.01 -13.88 16.51
C LYS A 192 8.30 -15.32 17.02
N PRO A 193 9.44 -15.92 16.63
CA PRO A 193 10.09 -16.96 17.44
C PRO A 193 10.46 -16.46 18.84
#